data_AF-A0A2G9PZN3-F1
#
_entry.id   AF-A0A2G9PZN3-F1
#
_cell.length_a   1.000
_cell.length_b   1.000
_cell.length_c   1.000
_cell.angle_alpha   90.00
_cell.angle_beta   90.00
_cell.angle_gamma   90.00
#
_symmetry.space_group_name_H-M   'P 1'
#
loop_
_entity.id
_entity.type
_entity.pdbx_description
1 polymer ?
#
loop_
_entity_poly.entity_id
_entity_poly.type
_entity_poly.pdbx_seq_one_letter_code
_entity_poly.pdbx_strand_id
1 'polypeptide(L)'
;MQDIFEHAVLCMKCDKKMEDSFISRNGFNLRIKKCAHCGDFIVHPDDKAEYENFVRLKKKEYEVKMRMVGNSYAISIPREIVDFMKEQENMINNMVRLSFQDFGKLNLMFNTGNGENGDDGNLNSRIVKSKEVRIIKNNEPVLHAKQFTDSAYPERNKTEIVKNIKKLKK
;
A
#
# COMPACT_ATOMS: atom_id res chain seq x y z
N MET A 1 -23.38 11.74 7.51
CA MET A 1 -23.97 10.39 7.43
C MET A 1 -23.21 9.55 8.44
N GLN A 2 -23.89 8.82 9.34
CA GLN A 2 -23.20 8.01 10.34
C GLN A 2 -22.63 6.75 9.68
N ASP A 3 -21.34 6.48 9.90
CA ASP A 3 -20.67 5.30 9.36
C ASP A 3 -20.99 4.09 10.25
N ILE A 4 -21.40 2.98 9.63
CA ILE A 4 -21.72 1.72 10.32
C ILE A 4 -20.47 1.19 11.05
N PHE A 5 -19.27 1.54 10.59
CA PHE A 5 -18.00 1.15 11.20
C PHE A 5 -17.64 1.95 12.46
N GLU A 6 -18.32 3.05 12.77
CA GLU A 6 -18.14 3.76 14.05
C GLU A 6 -18.76 3.00 15.23
N HIS A 7 -19.70 2.10 14.94
CA HIS A 7 -20.44 1.36 15.95
C HIS A 7 -19.78 0.01 16.26
N ALA A 8 -20.15 -0.58 17.40
CA ALA A 8 -19.68 -1.91 17.78
C ALA A 8 -20.29 -2.98 16.87
N VAL A 9 -19.50 -3.53 15.95
CA VAL A 9 -19.90 -4.63 15.08
C VAL A 9 -19.59 -5.97 15.76
N LEU A 10 -20.57 -6.87 15.77
CA LEU A 10 -20.41 -8.24 16.28
C LEU A 10 -20.10 -9.20 15.13
N CYS A 11 -19.28 -10.21 15.40
CA CYS A 11 -18.96 -11.24 14.42
C CYS A 11 -20.11 -12.25 14.28
N MET A 12 -20.59 -12.51 13.06
CA MET A 12 -21.68 -13.47 12.80
C MET A 12 -21.38 -14.93 13.22
N LYS A 13 -20.11 -15.31 13.36
CA LYS A 13 -19.72 -16.69 13.70
C LYS A 13 -19.58 -16.94 15.20
N CYS A 14 -19.28 -15.92 15.99
CA CYS A 14 -18.95 -16.10 17.40
C CYS A 14 -19.53 -15.02 18.33
N ASP A 15 -20.33 -14.09 17.80
CA ASP A 15 -21.02 -12.99 18.50
C ASP A 15 -20.12 -12.10 19.39
N LYS A 16 -18.81 -12.16 19.17
CA LYS A 16 -17.83 -11.33 19.84
C LYS A 16 -17.63 -10.03 19.07
N LYS A 17 -17.38 -8.94 19.80
CA LYS A 17 -17.07 -7.64 19.24
C LYS A 17 -15.82 -7.71 18.35
N MET A 18 -15.92 -7.15 17.15
CA MET A 18 -14.81 -7.05 16.22
C MET A 18 -13.96 -5.81 16.52
N GLU A 19 -12.68 -5.89 16.22
CA GLU A 19 -11.69 -4.84 16.44
C GLU A 19 -11.37 -4.10 15.14
N ASP A 20 -11.12 -2.79 15.24
CA ASP A 20 -10.66 -1.98 14.12
C ASP A 20 -9.24 -2.34 13.72
N SER A 21 -9.03 -2.55 12.43
CA SER A 21 -7.72 -2.82 11.86
C SER A 21 -7.63 -2.31 10.43
N PHE A 22 -6.41 -2.30 9.89
CA PHE A 22 -6.15 -1.92 8.51
C PHE A 22 -5.47 -3.08 7.79
N ILE A 23 -5.88 -3.32 6.55
CA ILE A 23 -5.19 -4.26 5.67
C ILE A 23 -4.65 -3.52 4.46
N SER A 24 -3.34 -3.63 4.24
CA SER A 24 -2.70 -3.07 3.05
C SER A 24 -2.71 -4.11 1.92
N ARG A 25 -3.34 -3.78 0.79
CA ARG A 25 -3.33 -4.60 -0.43
C ARG A 25 -2.91 -3.76 -1.62
N ASN A 26 -1.85 -4.15 -2.32
CA ASN A 26 -1.30 -3.41 -3.48
C ASN A 26 -0.96 -1.93 -3.19
N GLY A 27 -0.60 -1.60 -1.95
CA GLY A 27 -0.35 -0.23 -1.52
C GLY A 27 -1.62 0.56 -1.14
N PHE A 28 -2.80 -0.04 -1.26
CA PHE A 28 -4.06 0.55 -0.82
C PHE A 28 -4.40 0.10 0.60
N ASN A 29 -4.71 1.03 1.51
CA ASN A 29 -5.04 0.73 2.90
C ASN A 29 -6.56 0.66 3.06
N LEU A 30 -7.07 -0.53 3.36
CA LEU A 30 -8.50 -0.77 3.55
C LEU A 30 -8.82 -0.80 5.03
N ARG A 31 -9.90 -0.11 5.43
CA ARG A 31 -10.46 -0.22 6.78
C ARG A 31 -11.17 -1.56 6.93
N ILE A 32 -10.84 -2.29 7.99
CA ILE A 32 -11.47 -3.57 8.29
C ILE A 32 -11.88 -3.67 9.76
N LYS A 33 -12.96 -4.40 10.02
CA LYS A 33 -13.28 -4.94 11.35
C LYS A 33 -12.85 -6.39 11.37
N LYS A 34 -11.95 -6.78 12.28
CA LYS A 34 -11.42 -8.15 12.40
C LYS A 34 -11.86 -8.79 13.71
N CYS A 35 -12.29 -10.05 13.66
CA CYS A 35 -12.59 -10.82 14.85
C CYS A 35 -11.31 -11.46 15.40
N ALA A 36 -11.01 -11.23 16.69
CA ALA A 36 -9.86 -11.85 17.36
C ALA A 36 -10.01 -13.37 17.54
N HIS A 37 -11.24 -13.91 17.57
CA HIS A 37 -11.50 -15.30 17.93
C HIS A 37 -11.51 -16.26 16.74
N CYS A 38 -12.19 -15.90 15.65
CA CYS A 38 -12.32 -16.74 14.45
C CYS A 38 -11.48 -16.24 13.26
N GLY A 39 -10.93 -15.03 13.34
CA GLY A 39 -10.12 -14.43 12.28
C GLY A 39 -10.92 -13.89 11.07
N ASP A 40 -12.25 -13.99 11.06
CA ASP A 40 -13.08 -13.33 10.05
C ASP A 40 -12.88 -11.82 10.08
N PHE A 41 -13.01 -11.19 8.91
CA PHE A 41 -12.94 -9.76 8.78
C PHE A 41 -13.97 -9.24 7.79
N ILE A 42 -14.44 -8.02 8.03
CA ILE A 42 -15.38 -7.29 7.19
C ILE A 42 -14.65 -6.05 6.70
N VAL A 43 -14.67 -5.82 5.39
CA VAL A 43 -14.08 -4.63 4.75
C VAL A 43 -15.16 -3.56 4.63
N HIS A 44 -14.79 -2.29 4.83
CA HIS A 44 -15.70 -1.18 4.62
C HIS A 44 -16.22 -1.19 3.16
N PRO A 45 -17.54 -1.04 2.92
CA PRO A 45 -18.11 -1.12 1.57
C PRO A 45 -17.56 -0.05 0.63
N ASP A 46 -17.41 1.19 1.09
CA ASP A 46 -16.86 2.29 0.27
C ASP A 46 -15.40 2.03 -0.12
N ASP A 47 -14.52 1.74 0.85
CA ASP A 47 -13.12 1.36 0.59
C ASP A 47 -13.00 0.17 -0.37
N LYS A 48 -13.92 -0.81 -0.29
CA LYS A 48 -13.95 -1.95 -1.22
C LYS A 48 -14.26 -1.49 -2.64
N ALA A 49 -15.28 -0.63 -2.82
CA ALA A 49 -15.65 -0.09 -4.11
C ALA A 49 -14.52 0.77 -4.72
N GLU A 50 -13.86 1.61 -3.91
CA GLU A 50 -12.70 2.39 -4.33
C GLU A 50 -11.53 1.51 -4.75
N TYR A 51 -11.24 0.45 -3.99
CA TYR A 51 -10.19 -0.50 -4.34
C TYR A 51 -10.47 -1.24 -5.64
N GLU A 52 -11.72 -1.64 -5.89
CA GLU A 52 -12.12 -2.25 -7.15
C GLU A 52 -11.94 -1.27 -8.32
N ASN A 53 -12.28 0.01 -8.14
CA ASN A 53 -12.01 1.06 -9.11
C ASN A 53 -10.50 1.25 -9.35
N PHE A 54 -9.67 1.26 -8.31
CA PHE A 54 -8.21 1.32 -8.42
C PHE A 54 -7.65 0.15 -9.24
N VAL A 55 -8.12 -1.07 -8.97
CA VAL A 55 -7.70 -2.27 -9.70
C VAL A 55 -8.12 -2.18 -11.17
N ARG A 56 -9.31 -1.64 -11.46
CA ARG A 56 -9.77 -1.39 -12.83
C ARG A 56 -8.88 -0.39 -13.55
N LEU A 57 -8.57 0.75 -12.91
CA LEU A 57 -7.70 1.79 -13.47
C LEU A 57 -6.29 1.27 -13.74
N LYS A 58 -5.72 0.51 -12.80
CA LYS A 58 -4.37 -0.05 -12.92
C LYS A 58 -4.22 -1.04 -14.08
N LYS A 59 -5.28 -1.77 -14.41
CA LYS A 59 -5.29 -2.75 -15.52
C LYS A 59 -5.60 -2.12 -16.87
N LYS A 60 -6.12 -0.90 -16.89
CA LYS A 60 -6.54 -0.23 -18.11
C LYS A 60 -5.33 0.41 -18.78
N GLU A 61 -5.15 0.11 -20.06
CA GLU A 61 -4.14 0.76 -20.90
C GLU A 61 -4.76 2.00 -21.55
N TYR A 62 -3.97 3.07 -21.65
CA TYR A 62 -4.42 4.34 -22.22
C TYR A 62 -3.49 4.72 -23.37
N GLU A 63 -4.06 4.84 -24.56
CA GLU A 63 -3.37 5.45 -25.70
C GLU A 63 -3.61 6.96 -25.67
N VAL A 64 -2.53 7.71 -25.49
CA VAL A 64 -2.57 9.17 -25.37
C VAL A 64 -1.72 9.82 -26.46
N LYS A 65 -2.17 10.96 -26.97
CA LYS A 65 -1.46 11.68 -28.03
C LYS A 65 -0.42 12.63 -27.42
N MET A 66 0.78 12.61 -27.98
CA MET A 66 1.77 13.65 -27.73
C MET A 66 1.43 14.89 -28.56
N ARG A 67 1.56 16.07 -27.96
CA ARG A 67 1.39 17.36 -28.63
C ARG A 67 2.63 18.20 -28.44
N MET A 68 3.09 18.86 -29.50
CA MET A 68 4.17 19.85 -29.40
C MET A 68 3.65 21.12 -28.73
N VAL A 69 4.38 21.64 -27.74
CA VAL A 69 4.09 22.88 -27.02
C VAL A 69 5.39 23.65 -26.85
N GLY A 70 5.55 24.72 -27.63
CA GLY A 70 6.82 25.46 -27.73
C GLY A 70 7.95 24.54 -28.18
N ASN A 71 9.04 24.49 -27.41
CA ASN A 71 10.20 23.63 -27.65
C ASN A 71 10.11 22.27 -26.93
N SER A 72 8.92 21.86 -26.50
CA SER A 72 8.71 20.65 -25.69
C SER A 72 7.52 19.83 -26.18
N TYR A 73 7.38 18.61 -25.67
CA TYR A 73 6.19 17.78 -25.87
C TYR A 73 5.37 17.70 -24.59
N ALA A 74 4.05 17.79 -24.74
CA ALA A 74 3.08 17.53 -23.69
C ALA A 74 2.35 16.21 -23.97
N ILE A 75 2.05 15.48 -22.90
CA ILE A 75 1.24 14.26 -22.93
C ILE A 75 -0.05 14.55 -22.15
N SER A 76 -1.20 14.24 -22.75
CA SER A 76 -2.48 14.36 -22.04
C SER A 76 -2.67 13.19 -21.07
N ILE A 77 -2.85 13.49 -19.79
CA ILE A 77 -3.19 12.49 -18.77
C ILE A 77 -4.71 12.36 -18.71
N PRO A 78 -5.27 11.14 -18.87
CA PRO A 78 -6.71 10.92 -18.77
C PRO A 78 -7.27 11.44 -17.45
N ARG A 79 -8.38 12.17 -17.52
CA ARG A 79 -9.03 12.78 -16.36
C ARG A 79 -9.37 11.76 -15.27
N GLU A 80 -9.75 10.54 -15.65
CA GLU A 80 -10.07 9.44 -14.72
C GLU A 80 -8.90 9.12 -13.76
N ILE A 81 -7.66 9.18 -14.26
CA ILE A 81 -6.46 8.99 -13.42
C ILE A 81 -6.30 10.16 -12.45
N VAL A 82 -6.44 11.39 -12.95
CA VAL A 82 -6.27 12.59 -12.14
C VAL A 82 -7.33 12.69 -11.05
N ASP A 83 -8.59 12.41 -11.38
CA ASP A 83 -9.70 12.45 -10.44
C ASP A 83 -9.54 11.37 -9.35
N PHE A 84 -9.16 10.14 -9.73
CA PHE A 84 -8.85 9.07 -8.76
C PHE A 84 -7.71 9.48 -7.81
N MET A 85 -6.63 10.06 -8.34
CA MET A 85 -5.52 10.47 -7.50
C MET A 85 -5.96 11.58 -6.54
N LYS A 86 -6.78 12.55 -6.97
CA LYS A 86 -7.32 13.62 -6.10
C LYS A 86 -8.23 13.10 -4.99
N GLU A 87 -9.02 12.07 -5.26
CA GLU A 87 -9.88 11.42 -4.26
C GLU A 87 -9.04 10.72 -3.17
N GLN A 88 -7.91 10.12 -3.54
CA GLN A 88 -7.04 9.40 -2.61
C GLN A 88 -6.06 10.32 -1.86
N GLU A 89 -5.54 11.33 -2.55
CA GLU A 89 -4.60 12.30 -2.03
C GLU A 89 -5.25 13.68 -2.07
N ASN A 90 -5.79 14.11 -0.93
CA ASN A 90 -6.37 15.45 -0.75
C ASN A 90 -5.43 16.62 -1.09
N MET A 91 -4.16 16.36 -1.46
CA MET A 91 -3.13 17.36 -1.77
C MET A 91 -2.20 16.88 -2.89
N ILE A 92 -2.72 16.76 -4.11
CA ILE A 92 -1.85 16.67 -5.28
C ILE A 92 -1.45 18.08 -5.66
N ASN A 93 -0.18 18.40 -5.44
CA ASN A 93 0.42 19.53 -6.12
C ASN A 93 0.41 19.21 -7.62
N ASN A 94 0.01 20.15 -8.47
CA ASN A 94 -0.05 19.98 -9.93
C ASN A 94 1.34 19.77 -10.59
N MET A 95 2.38 19.52 -9.79
CA MET A 95 3.74 19.26 -10.24
C MET A 95 4.01 17.76 -10.32
N VAL A 96 4.63 17.36 -11.43
CA VAL A 96 5.04 15.98 -11.70
C VAL A 96 6.53 15.93 -11.99
N ARG A 97 7.20 14.87 -11.53
CA ARG A 97 8.58 14.57 -11.88
C ARG A 97 8.58 13.53 -13.00
N LEU A 98 9.26 13.84 -14.08
CA LEU A 98 9.45 12.92 -15.21
C LEU A 98 10.89 12.41 -15.18
N SER A 99 11.08 11.09 -15.28
CA SER A 99 12.40 10.48 -15.44
C SER A 99 12.41 9.47 -16.59
N PHE A 100 13.53 9.46 -17.33
CA PHE A 100 13.80 8.41 -18.29
C PHE A 100 14.31 7.19 -17.53
N GLN A 101 13.62 6.06 -17.66
CA GLN A 101 13.98 4.84 -16.94
C GLN A 101 14.83 3.94 -17.83
N ASP A 102 14.30 3.57 -19.00
CA ASP A 102 14.93 2.67 -19.98
C ASP A 102 14.49 3.08 -21.39
N PHE A 103 15.12 2.50 -22.42
CA PHE A 103 14.71 2.69 -23.80
C PHE A 103 13.20 2.41 -23.98
N GLY A 104 12.48 3.40 -24.49
CA GLY A 104 11.03 3.32 -24.70
C GLY A 104 10.18 3.48 -23.43
N LYS A 105 10.78 3.76 -22.26
CA LYS A 105 10.07 3.88 -21.00
C LYS A 105 10.36 5.19 -20.27
N LEU A 106 9.29 5.97 -20.11
CA LEU A 106 9.26 7.15 -19.25
C LEU A 106 8.48 6.82 -17.97
N ASN A 107 8.96 7.34 -16.85
CA ASN A 107 8.28 7.24 -15.56
C ASN A 107 7.80 8.64 -15.13
N LEU A 108 6.52 8.75 -14.80
CA LEU A 108 5.90 9.95 -14.26
C LEU A 108 5.58 9.70 -12.78
N MET A 109 6.11 10.55 -11.90
CA MET A 109 5.87 10.51 -10.47
C MET A 109 5.17 11.81 -10.04
N PHE A 110 3.99 11.67 -9.46
CA PHE A 110 3.24 12.81 -8.92
C PHE A 110 3.79 13.18 -7.55
N ASN A 111 3.88 14.48 -7.28
CA ASN A 111 4.31 14.96 -5.97
C ASN A 111 3.11 14.93 -5.01
N THR A 112 3.06 13.89 -4.19
CA THR A 112 2.07 13.71 -3.13
C THR A 112 2.46 14.72 -2.03
N GLY A 113 1.75 15.84 -1.91
CA GLY A 113 2.18 17.00 -1.13
C GLY A 113 2.58 16.67 0.31
N ASN A 114 3.89 16.49 0.52
CA ASN A 114 4.60 16.56 1.78
C ASN A 114 5.97 17.17 1.46
N GLY A 115 6.00 18.48 1.25
CA GLY A 115 7.21 19.25 0.97
C GLY A 115 7.03 20.20 -0.20
N GLU A 116 6.49 21.39 0.09
CA GLU A 116 6.97 22.58 -0.60
C GLU A 116 8.42 22.83 -0.16
N ASN A 117 9.21 23.39 -1.08
CA ASN A 117 10.64 23.71 -1.01
C ASN A 117 11.56 22.58 -1.50
N GLY A 118 12.12 22.82 -2.68
CA GLY A 118 13.27 22.08 -3.18
C GLY A 118 14.43 22.26 -2.22
N ASP A 119 14.89 21.15 -1.66
CA ASP A 119 16.26 21.01 -1.24
C ASP A 119 16.65 19.54 -1.27
N ASP A 120 17.89 19.30 -1.67
CA ASP A 120 18.54 18.00 -1.54
C ASP A 120 18.54 17.58 -0.07
N GLY A 121 17.91 16.44 0.24
CA GLY A 121 18.09 15.81 1.55
C GLY A 121 16.79 15.35 2.21
N ASN A 122 16.54 14.05 2.11
CA ASN A 122 16.12 13.24 3.25
C ASN A 122 14.96 13.76 4.11
N LEU A 123 13.70 13.42 3.76
CA LEU A 123 12.64 13.23 4.77
C LEU A 123 11.56 12.25 4.30
N ASN A 124 11.75 11.00 4.71
CA ASN A 124 10.74 10.10 5.26
C ASN A 124 9.34 10.10 4.62
N SER A 125 9.22 9.56 3.40
CA SER A 125 8.05 8.72 3.17
C SER A 125 8.09 7.61 4.23
N ARG A 126 7.02 7.45 5.01
CA ARG A 126 6.93 6.34 5.97
C ARG A 126 6.91 5.03 5.19
N ILE A 127 8.05 4.37 5.14
CA ILE A 127 8.26 3.11 4.47
C ILE A 127 8.06 2.02 5.51
N VAL A 128 6.90 1.39 5.48
CA VAL A 128 6.64 0.16 6.23
C VAL A 128 6.93 -1.02 5.31
N LYS A 129 7.93 -1.84 5.65
CA LYS A 129 8.27 -3.07 4.93
C LYS A 129 8.12 -4.26 5.86
N SER A 130 7.53 -5.34 5.31
CA SER A 130 7.59 -6.67 5.91
C SER A 130 8.31 -7.60 4.95
N LYS A 131 9.29 -8.36 5.46
CA LYS A 131 10.07 -9.33 4.69
C LYS A 131 10.02 -10.67 5.40
N GLU A 132 9.64 -11.71 4.67
CA GLU A 132 9.63 -13.09 5.18
C GLU A 132 10.65 -13.91 4.38
N VAL A 133 11.57 -14.58 5.08
CA VAL A 133 12.59 -15.43 4.46
C VAL A 133 12.43 -16.84 5.03
N ARG A 134 12.24 -17.81 4.13
CA ARG A 134 12.20 -19.25 4.46
C ARG A 134 13.39 -19.92 3.78
N ILE A 135 14.31 -20.47 4.57
CA ILE A 135 15.43 -21.26 4.06
C ILE A 135 15.04 -22.73 4.18
N ILE A 136 14.93 -23.39 3.04
CA ILE A 136 14.61 -24.82 2.93
C ILE A 136 15.89 -25.55 2.53
N LYS A 137 16.22 -26.63 3.25
CA LYS A 137 17.32 -27.55 2.90
C LYS A 137 16.75 -28.96 2.91
N ASN A 138 16.96 -29.72 1.83
CA ASN A 138 16.46 -31.09 1.69
C ASN A 138 14.93 -31.21 1.91
N ASN A 139 14.14 -30.29 1.33
CA ASN A 139 12.69 -30.18 1.53
C ASN A 139 12.22 -29.92 2.97
N GLU A 140 13.12 -29.67 3.92
CA GLU A 140 12.78 -29.29 5.30
C GLU A 140 13.07 -27.80 5.55
N PRO A 141 12.14 -27.06 6.20
CA PRO A 141 12.35 -25.66 6.56
C PRO A 141 13.36 -25.57 7.73
N VAL A 142 14.57 -25.11 7.42
CA VAL A 142 15.67 -24.98 8.39
C VAL A 142 15.54 -23.69 9.19
N LEU A 143 15.18 -22.60 8.52
CA LEU A 143 15.07 -21.28 9.14
C LEU A 143 13.88 -20.53 8.56
N HIS A 144 13.12 -19.90 9.44
CA HIS A 144 12.06 -18.97 9.07
C HIS A 144 12.29 -17.66 9.81
N ALA A 145 12.54 -16.59 9.06
CA ALA A 145 12.75 -15.26 9.62
C ALA A 145 11.67 -14.31 9.10
N LYS A 146 11.08 -13.53 10.00
CA LYS A 146 10.16 -12.43 9.69
C LYS A 146 10.82 -11.14 10.14
N GLN A 147 10.92 -10.18 9.25
CA GLN A 147 11.46 -8.85 9.53
C GLN A 147 10.37 -7.82 9.26
N PHE A 148 10.16 -6.93 10.22
CA PHE A 148 9.29 -5.78 10.10
C PHE A 148 10.13 -4.52 10.31
N THR A 149 10.02 -3.57 9.38
CA THR A 149 10.70 -2.27 9.47
C THR A 149 9.73 -1.15 9.15
N ASP A 150 9.72 -0.10 9.97
CA ASP A 150 8.97 1.14 9.81
C ASP A 150 9.96 2.31 9.88
N SER A 151 10.09 3.09 8.80
CA SER A 151 11.03 4.21 8.76
C SER A 151 10.63 5.39 9.65
N ALA A 152 9.34 5.53 9.98
CA ALA A 152 8.87 6.61 10.84
C ALA A 152 8.95 6.28 12.34
N TYR A 153 8.98 4.98 12.68
CA TYR A 153 9.04 4.47 14.05
C TYR A 153 10.09 3.36 14.17
N PRO A 154 11.40 3.69 14.10
CA PRO A 154 12.47 2.70 14.13
C PRO A 154 12.45 1.80 15.36
N GLU A 155 11.90 2.28 16.48
CA GLU A 155 11.71 1.53 17.72
C GLU A 155 10.73 0.35 17.59
N ARG A 156 9.88 0.34 16.55
CA ARG A 156 8.94 -0.76 16.25
C ARG A 156 9.56 -1.84 15.35
N ASN A 157 10.79 -1.64 14.88
CA ASN A 157 11.48 -2.59 14.01
C ASN A 157 11.77 -3.87 14.78
N LYS A 158 11.33 -5.01 14.24
CA LYS A 158 11.55 -6.31 14.87
C LYS A 158 11.92 -7.37 13.85
N THR A 159 12.80 -8.27 14.29
CA THR A 159 13.18 -9.46 13.53
C THR A 159 12.88 -10.67 14.39
N GLU A 160 11.93 -11.49 13.96
CA GLU A 160 11.57 -12.74 14.62
C GLU A 160 12.19 -13.90 13.83
N ILE A 161 13.12 -14.63 14.47
CA ILE A 161 13.71 -15.84 13.91
C ILE A 161 13.01 -17.03 14.57
N VAL A 162 12.16 -17.70 13.81
CA VAL A 162 11.53 -18.97 14.20
C VAL A 162 12.51 -20.09 13.84
N LYS A 163 13.34 -20.50 14.82
CA LYS A 163 14.12 -21.74 14.72
C LYS A 163 13.18 -22.90 15.03
N ASN A 164 13.04 -23.84 14.10
CA ASN A 164 12.39 -25.12 14.38
C ASN A 164 13.25 -25.89 15.39
N ILE A 165 12.90 -25.84 16.67
CA ILE A 165 13.48 -26.70 17.71
C ILE A 165 12.87 -28.10 17.54
N LYS A 166 13.31 -28.82 16.51
CA LYS A 166 13.25 -30.28 16.47
C LYS A 166 14.67 -30.81 16.45
N LYS A 167 15.36 -30.69 17.61
CA LYS A 167 16.50 -31.52 18.08
C LYS A 167 17.18 -30.84 19.28
N LEU A 168 16.51 -30.85 20.44
CA LEU A 168 17.15 -30.76 21.77
C LEU A 168 16.28 -31.58 22.75
N LYS A 169 16.02 -32.84 22.36
CA LYS A 169 15.62 -33.93 23.24
C LYS A 169 16.37 -35.17 22.79
N LYS A 170 17.60 -35.29 23.27
CA LYS A 170 18.25 -36.56 23.59
C LYS A 170 19.25 -36.29 24.69
#